data_AF-H2Y378-F1
#
_entry.id   AF-H2Y378-F1
#
_cell.length_a   1.000
_cell.length_b   1.000
_cell.length_c   1.000
_cell.angle_alpha   90.00
_cell.angle_beta   90.00
_cell.angle_gamma   90.00
#
_symmetry.space_group_name_H-M   'P 1'
#
loop_
_entity.id
_entity.type
_entity.pdbx_description
1 polymer ?
#
loop_
_entity_poly.entity_id
_entity_poly.type
_entity_poly.pdbx_seq_one_letter_code
_entity_poly.pdbx_strand_id
1 'polypeptide(L)'
;MHLAAVSCGRPNYQGIRDIKKPMDQTLTMIKSASLFAHNPLHIHIFTENDMISMFQTEIDAWPARVRSRVTYSIRPIDYERYLPPTLITQWKKWYKPCGSFRLLLPMVLKDVTDAAIYSDSDVIFIKPIDELWAQLKEMDERQVAAISPTAGHPL
;
A
#
# COMPACT_ATOMS: atom_id res chain seq x y z
N MET A 1 7.20 10.79 -6.14
CA MET A 1 6.73 10.40 -4.79
C MET A 1 6.32 8.93 -4.83
N HIS A 2 6.39 8.21 -3.71
CA HIS A 2 6.02 6.80 -3.65
C HIS A 2 4.89 6.55 -2.65
N LEU A 3 3.85 5.86 -3.10
CA LEU A 3 2.74 5.39 -2.27
C LEU A 3 2.75 3.85 -2.29
N ALA A 4 2.72 3.22 -1.12
CA ALA A 4 2.70 1.77 -0.98
C ALA A 4 1.37 1.32 -0.35
N ALA A 5 0.85 0.22 -0.86
CA ALA A 5 -0.36 -0.42 -0.35
C ALA A 5 -0.25 -1.93 -0.38
N VAL A 6 -0.89 -2.58 0.59
CA VAL A 6 -1.04 -4.04 0.63
C VAL A 6 -2.53 -4.34 0.53
N SER A 7 -2.92 -5.20 -0.42
CA SER A 7 -4.31 -5.55 -0.67
C SER A 7 -4.43 -7.02 -0.98
N CYS A 8 -5.22 -7.76 -0.21
CA CYS A 8 -5.46 -9.18 -0.48
C CYS A 8 -6.89 -9.56 -0.17
N GLY A 9 -7.33 -10.70 -0.70
CA GLY A 9 -8.61 -11.30 -0.39
C GLY A 9 -8.75 -11.53 1.11
N ARG A 10 -9.96 -11.30 1.63
CA ARG A 10 -10.31 -11.59 3.03
C ARG A 10 -11.63 -12.34 3.11
N PRO A 11 -11.83 -13.22 4.10
CA PRO A 11 -13.11 -13.87 4.29
C PRO A 11 -14.21 -12.84 4.53
N ASN A 12 -15.33 -13.00 3.84
CA ASN A 12 -16.57 -12.27 4.11
C ASN A 12 -17.29 -12.85 5.36
N TYR A 13 -18.49 -12.36 5.66
CA TYR A 13 -19.28 -12.81 6.81
C TYR A 13 -19.69 -14.30 6.74
N GLN A 14 -19.57 -14.93 5.56
CA GLN A 14 -19.83 -16.36 5.33
C GLN A 14 -18.53 -17.20 5.32
N GLY A 15 -17.37 -16.58 5.56
CA GLY A 15 -16.07 -17.25 5.49
C GLY A 15 -15.55 -17.47 4.06
N ILE A 16 -16.25 -16.98 3.03
CA ILE A 16 -15.83 -17.09 1.63
C ILE A 16 -14.82 -15.99 1.33
N ARG A 17 -13.73 -16.33 0.62
CA ARG A 17 -12.72 -15.34 0.20
C ARG A 17 -13.36 -14.30 -0.72
N ASP A 18 -13.40 -13.06 -0.24
CA ASP A 18 -13.84 -11.87 -0.98
C ASP A 18 -12.61 -11.04 -1.39
N ILE A 19 -12.45 -10.92 -2.70
CA ILE A 19 -11.39 -10.14 -3.37
C ILE A 19 -11.90 -8.76 -3.77
N LYS A 20 -13.19 -8.66 -4.12
CA LYS A 20 -13.76 -7.47 -4.72
C LYS A 20 -13.67 -6.29 -3.77
N LYS A 21 -14.09 -6.49 -2.51
CA LYS A 21 -14.06 -5.43 -1.51
C LYS A 21 -12.65 -4.85 -1.27
N PRO A 22 -11.60 -5.63 -0.93
CA PRO A 22 -10.26 -5.09 -0.72
C PRO A 22 -9.67 -4.43 -1.99
N MET A 23 -9.96 -4.99 -3.17
CA MET A 23 -9.54 -4.40 -4.44
C MET A 23 -10.20 -3.04 -4.70
N ASP A 24 -11.53 -2.95 -4.57
CA ASP A 24 -12.28 -1.69 -4.74
C ASP A 24 -11.81 -0.61 -3.76
N GLN A 25 -11.58 -0.98 -2.50
CA GLN A 25 -11.04 -0.10 -1.47
C GLN A 25 -9.68 0.45 -1.89
N THR A 26 -8.75 -0.43 -2.25
CA THR A 26 -7.39 -0.05 -2.67
C THR A 26 -7.40 0.81 -3.93
N LEU A 27 -8.17 0.44 -4.95
CA LEU A 27 -8.31 1.24 -6.16
C LEU A 27 -8.89 2.63 -5.86
N THR A 28 -9.87 2.72 -4.97
CA THR A 28 -10.46 4.00 -4.55
C THR A 28 -9.44 4.86 -3.81
N MET A 29 -8.70 4.28 -2.87
CA MET A 29 -7.62 4.95 -2.15
C MET A 29 -6.58 5.52 -3.12
N ILE A 30 -6.09 4.70 -4.07
CA ILE A 30 -5.10 5.13 -5.06
C ILE A 30 -5.67 6.19 -6.01
N LYS A 31 -6.94 6.05 -6.45
CA LYS A 31 -7.62 7.06 -7.28
C LYS A 31 -7.69 8.40 -6.56
N SER A 32 -8.05 8.40 -5.28
CA SER A 32 -8.12 9.63 -4.48
C SER A 32 -6.74 10.28 -4.32
N ALA A 33 -5.68 9.50 -4.01
CA ALA A 33 -4.32 10.02 -3.95
C ALA A 33 -3.86 10.61 -5.29
N SER A 34 -4.13 9.90 -6.38
CA SER A 34 -3.75 10.29 -7.74
C SER A 34 -4.49 11.54 -8.24
N LEU A 35 -5.75 11.72 -7.81
CA LEU A 35 -6.58 12.87 -8.17
C LEU A 35 -6.01 14.16 -7.59
N PHE A 36 -5.58 14.14 -6.33
CA PHE A 36 -5.08 15.31 -5.62
C PHE A 36 -3.56 15.50 -5.74
N ALA A 37 -2.83 14.52 -6.29
CA ALA A 37 -1.39 14.64 -6.47
C ALA A 37 -1.01 15.73 -7.49
N HIS A 38 -0.09 16.60 -7.10
CA HIS A 38 0.49 17.61 -7.98
C HIS A 38 1.73 17.07 -8.70
N ASN A 39 2.60 16.36 -7.98
CA ASN A 39 3.82 15.77 -8.52
C ASN A 39 3.62 14.31 -8.98
N PRO A 40 4.53 13.77 -9.82
CA PRO A 40 4.48 12.38 -10.24
C PRO A 40 4.46 11.39 -9.07
N LEU A 41 3.53 10.44 -9.15
CA LEU A 41 3.27 9.44 -8.12
C LEU A 41 3.56 8.04 -8.67
N HIS A 42 4.40 7.29 -7.98
CA HIS A 42 4.59 5.86 -8.24
C HIS A 42 3.89 5.04 -7.16
N ILE A 43 3.03 4.12 -7.57
CA ILE A 43 2.23 3.29 -6.66
C ILE A 43 2.83 1.88 -6.61
N HIS A 44 3.16 1.41 -5.41
CA HIS A 44 3.58 0.04 -5.13
C HIS A 44 2.40 -0.72 -4.54
N ILE A 45 1.91 -1.73 -5.24
CA ILE A 45 0.83 -2.60 -4.75
C ILE A 45 1.41 -3.98 -4.46
N PHE A 46 1.20 -4.48 -3.26
CA PHE A 46 1.52 -5.84 -2.87
C PHE A 46 0.24 -6.64 -2.67
N THR A 47 0.09 -7.73 -3.42
CA THR A 47 -1.16 -8.48 -3.48
C THR A 47 -0.92 -9.98 -3.73
N GLU A 48 -1.99 -10.78 -3.71
CA GLU A 48 -1.94 -12.20 -4.10
C GLU A 48 -1.80 -12.34 -5.63
N ASN A 49 -1.16 -13.43 -6.09
CA ASN A 49 -0.83 -13.64 -7.51
C ASN A 49 -2.06 -13.53 -8.44
N ASP A 50 -3.20 -14.06 -8.01
CA ASP A 50 -4.43 -14.05 -8.80
C ASP A 50 -5.04 -12.64 -8.95
N MET A 51 -4.72 -11.71 -8.05
CA MET A 51 -5.22 -10.33 -8.07
C MET A 51 -4.34 -9.38 -8.90
N ILE A 52 -3.13 -9.78 -9.29
CA ILE A 52 -2.18 -8.90 -10.00
C ILE A 52 -2.77 -8.40 -11.32
N SER A 53 -3.26 -9.31 -12.16
CA SER A 53 -3.83 -8.96 -13.47
C SER A 53 -5.11 -8.12 -13.35
N MET A 54 -5.88 -8.32 -12.27
CA MET A 54 -7.08 -7.53 -11.99
C MET A 54 -6.73 -6.07 -11.71
N PHE A 55 -5.71 -5.82 -10.88
CA PHE A 55 -5.23 -4.45 -10.63
C PHE A 55 -4.64 -3.80 -11.89
N GLN A 56 -3.85 -4.55 -12.67
CA GLN A 56 -3.29 -4.05 -13.93
C GLN A 56 -4.39 -3.58 -14.89
N THR A 57 -5.39 -4.43 -15.10
CA THR A 57 -6.53 -4.14 -15.99
C THR A 57 -7.25 -2.86 -15.57
N GLU A 58 -7.52 -2.69 -14.28
CA GLU A 58 -8.21 -1.51 -13.77
C GLU A 58 -7.39 -0.22 -13.86
N ILE A 59 -6.08 -0.27 -13.60
CA ILE A 59 -5.22 0.92 -13.65
C ILE A 59 -4.88 1.30 -15.09
N ASP A 60 -4.68 0.33 -15.98
CA ASP A 60 -4.40 0.59 -17.39
C ASP A 60 -5.58 1.22 -18.12
N ALA A 61 -6.81 0.95 -17.66
CA ALA A 61 -8.02 1.58 -18.14
C ALA A 61 -8.15 3.06 -17.76
N TRP A 62 -7.27 3.61 -16.91
CA TRP A 62 -7.36 5.01 -16.50
C TRP A 62 -7.07 5.99 -17.65
N PRO A 63 -7.65 7.20 -17.60
CA PRO A 63 -7.42 8.22 -18.62
C PRO A 63 -5.93 8.51 -18.82
N ALA A 64 -5.51 8.73 -20.07
CA ALA A 64 -4.10 8.98 -20.42
C ALA A 64 -3.49 10.15 -19.62
N ARG A 65 -4.28 11.19 -19.32
CA ARG A 65 -3.86 12.33 -18.48
C ARG A 65 -3.46 11.96 -17.04
N VAL A 66 -4.00 10.85 -16.52
CA VAL A 66 -3.66 10.33 -15.19
C VAL A 66 -2.42 9.45 -15.32
N ARG A 67 -2.41 8.54 -16.30
CA ARG A 67 -1.28 7.63 -16.56
C ARG A 67 0.01 8.35 -16.94
N SER A 68 -0.03 9.59 -17.44
CA SER A 68 1.17 10.39 -17.70
C SER A 68 1.87 10.89 -16.42
N ARG A 69 1.16 10.95 -15.29
CA ARG A 69 1.69 11.41 -13.99
C ARG A 69 1.74 10.31 -12.94
N VAL A 70 1.10 9.18 -13.23
CA VAL A 70 0.95 8.05 -12.31
C VAL A 70 1.53 6.81 -12.94
N THR A 71 2.51 6.23 -12.27
CA THR A 71 3.10 4.93 -12.62
C THR A 71 2.84 3.94 -11.50
N TYR A 72 2.95 2.64 -11.79
CA TYR A 72 2.70 1.63 -10.78
C TYR A 72 3.60 0.42 -10.94
N SER A 73 3.77 -0.32 -9.85
CA SER A 73 4.33 -1.66 -9.84
C SER A 73 3.47 -2.53 -8.92
N ILE A 74 3.10 -3.71 -9.41
CA ILE A 74 2.32 -4.69 -8.65
C ILE A 74 3.21 -5.91 -8.44
N ARG A 75 3.47 -6.27 -7.18
CA ARG A 75 4.31 -7.41 -6.80
C ARG A 75 3.51 -8.39 -5.94
N PRO A 76 3.80 -9.69 -6.04
CA PRO A 76 3.22 -10.65 -5.13
C PRO A 76 3.69 -10.40 -3.69
N ILE A 77 2.83 -10.70 -2.72
CA ILE A 77 3.26 -10.90 -1.35
C ILE A 77 4.13 -12.17 -1.28
N ASP A 78 5.29 -12.06 -0.66
CA ASP A 78 6.26 -13.15 -0.54
C ASP A 78 6.88 -13.07 0.86
N TYR A 79 6.32 -13.79 1.83
CA TYR A 79 6.85 -13.77 3.19
C TYR A 79 8.14 -14.58 3.30
N GLU A 80 8.23 -15.64 2.50
CA GLU A 80 9.33 -16.59 2.43
C GLU A 80 10.66 -15.93 2.04
N ARG A 81 10.60 -14.90 1.19
CA ARG A 81 11.78 -14.10 0.82
C ARG A 81 12.33 -13.23 1.95
N TYR A 82 11.48 -12.74 2.85
CA TYR A 82 11.87 -11.71 3.83
C TYR A 82 11.90 -12.21 5.28
N LEU A 83 11.28 -13.35 5.58
CA LEU A 83 11.17 -13.87 6.93
C LEU A 83 11.67 -15.32 7.04
N PRO A 84 12.22 -15.73 8.19
CA PRO A 84 12.55 -17.12 8.44
C PRO A 84 11.27 -17.98 8.59
N PRO A 85 11.29 -19.27 8.21
CA PRO A 85 10.10 -20.15 8.21
C PRO A 85 9.32 -20.21 9.54
N THR A 86 10.03 -20.11 10.67
CA THR A 86 9.46 -20.11 12.01
C THR A 86 8.56 -18.91 12.25
N LEU A 87 8.93 -17.73 11.73
CA LEU A 87 8.19 -16.49 11.89
C LEU A 87 7.01 -16.41 10.92
N ILE A 88 7.16 -16.92 9.69
CA ILE A 88 6.07 -16.98 8.69
C ILE A 88 4.86 -17.72 9.25
N THR A 89 5.10 -18.86 9.88
CA THR A 89 4.03 -19.69 10.46
C THR A 89 3.26 -18.93 11.54
N GLN A 90 3.95 -18.14 12.36
CA GLN A 90 3.33 -17.32 13.41
C GLN A 90 2.58 -16.12 12.82
N TRP A 91 3.18 -15.41 11.87
CA TRP A 91 2.63 -14.19 11.29
C TRP A 91 1.39 -14.44 10.45
N LYS A 92 1.39 -15.53 9.65
CA LYS A 92 0.19 -15.97 8.90
C LYS A 92 -0.96 -16.33 9.85
N LYS A 93 -0.69 -16.77 11.08
CA LYS A 93 -1.71 -17.08 12.10
C LYS A 93 -2.30 -15.83 12.77
N TRP A 94 -1.51 -14.79 12.98
CA TRP A 94 -1.93 -13.62 13.77
C TRP A 94 -2.68 -12.54 13.00
N TYR A 95 -2.39 -12.32 11.71
CA TYR A 95 -2.75 -11.04 11.06
C TYR A 95 -3.60 -11.11 9.79
N LYS A 96 -4.37 -12.18 9.56
CA LYS A 96 -5.09 -12.42 8.27
C LYS A 96 -4.07 -12.52 7.10
N PRO A 97 -4.43 -12.97 5.87
CA PRO A 97 -3.44 -13.50 4.93
C PRO A 97 -2.32 -12.52 4.52
N CYS A 98 -2.53 -11.19 4.61
CA CYS A 98 -1.48 -10.22 4.35
C CYS A 98 -1.42 -8.99 5.26
N GLY A 99 -2.18 -8.95 6.36
CA GLY A 99 -2.20 -7.78 7.24
C GLY A 99 -0.84 -7.48 7.88
N SER A 100 -0.04 -8.52 8.13
CA SER A 100 1.34 -8.36 8.64
C SER A 100 2.36 -7.97 7.58
N PHE A 101 2.06 -8.09 6.28
CA PHE A 101 3.03 -7.80 5.22
C PHE A 101 3.44 -6.34 5.21
N ARG A 102 2.56 -5.43 5.64
CA ARG A 102 2.86 -4.00 5.78
C ARG A 102 4.04 -3.71 6.72
N LEU A 103 4.29 -4.59 7.70
CA LEU A 103 5.43 -4.49 8.62
C LEU A 103 6.77 -4.73 7.91
N LEU A 104 6.75 -5.36 6.73
CA LEU A 104 7.94 -5.68 5.95
C LEU A 104 8.29 -4.58 4.94
N LEU A 105 7.49 -3.52 4.82
CA LEU A 105 7.70 -2.47 3.81
C LEU A 105 9.12 -1.90 3.76
N PRO A 106 9.80 -1.61 4.89
CA PRO A 106 11.19 -1.15 4.84
C PRO A 106 12.13 -2.14 4.15
N MET A 107 11.93 -3.45 4.32
CA MET A 107 12.74 -4.49 3.66
C MET A 107 12.34 -4.68 2.20
N VAL A 108 11.04 -4.66 1.92
CA VAL A 108 10.50 -4.92 0.57
C VAL A 108 10.78 -3.77 -0.39
N LEU A 109 10.88 -2.53 0.12
CA LEU A 109 11.15 -1.33 -0.67
C LEU A 109 12.62 -0.91 -0.69
N LYS A 110 13.49 -1.55 0.10
CA LYS A 110 14.90 -1.18 0.29
C LYS A 110 15.67 -0.94 -1.02
N ASP A 111 15.50 -1.82 -2.00
CA ASP A 111 16.20 -1.74 -3.30
C ASP A 111 15.34 -1.08 -4.39
N VAL A 112 14.22 -0.47 -4.00
CA VAL A 112 13.22 0.12 -4.91
C VAL A 112 13.15 1.63 -4.74
N THR A 113 13.18 2.12 -3.50
CA THR A 113 13.12 3.56 -3.19
C THR A 113 13.60 3.83 -1.77
N ASP A 114 14.18 5.01 -1.55
CA ASP A 114 14.67 5.45 -0.23
C ASP A 114 13.54 5.86 0.72
N ALA A 115 12.36 6.17 0.19
CA ALA A 115 11.23 6.66 0.99
C ALA A 115 9.88 6.31 0.34
N ALA A 116 8.88 6.00 1.16
CA ALA A 116 7.51 5.76 0.71
C ALA A 116 6.48 6.13 1.78
N ILE A 117 5.31 6.59 1.35
CA ILE A 117 4.13 6.73 2.20
C ILE A 117 3.37 5.40 2.14
N TYR A 118 3.07 4.80 3.28
CA TYR A 118 2.14 3.68 3.36
C TYR A 118 0.72 4.17 3.65
N SER A 119 -0.27 3.54 3.02
CA SER A 119 -1.68 3.76 3.36
C SER A 119 -2.43 2.44 3.47
N ASP A 120 -3.28 2.33 4.49
CA ASP A 120 -4.30 1.27 4.53
C ASP A 120 -5.31 1.50 3.38
N SER A 121 -5.95 0.42 2.92
CA SER A 121 -6.82 0.44 1.73
C SER A 121 -8.16 1.14 1.94
N ASP A 122 -8.58 1.33 3.19
CA ASP A 122 -9.82 2.03 3.55
C ASP A 122 -9.64 3.53 3.81
N VAL A 123 -8.48 4.09 3.45
CA VAL A 123 -8.19 5.53 3.50
C VAL A 123 -8.66 6.24 2.21
N ILE A 124 -9.12 7.48 2.35
CA ILE A 124 -9.40 8.38 1.23
C ILE A 124 -8.58 9.66 1.41
N PHE A 125 -7.79 10.00 0.39
CA PHE A 125 -7.06 11.26 0.34
C PHE A 125 -8.00 12.37 -0.13
N ILE A 126 -8.10 13.44 0.65
CA ILE A 126 -8.92 14.64 0.35
C ILE A 126 -8.07 15.90 0.17
N LYS A 127 -6.75 15.76 0.31
CA LYS A 127 -5.74 16.81 0.14
C LYS A 127 -4.56 16.24 -0.66
N PRO A 128 -3.72 17.11 -1.26
CA PRO A 128 -2.53 16.66 -1.98
C PRO A 128 -1.61 15.81 -1.09
N ILE A 129 -1.31 14.60 -1.54
CA ILE A 129 -0.34 13.71 -0.87
C ILE A 129 1.06 14.34 -0.80
N ASP A 130 1.32 15.30 -1.70
CA ASP A 130 2.52 16.13 -1.75
C ASP A 130 2.81 16.83 -0.41
N GLU A 131 1.79 17.25 0.33
CA GLU A 131 1.98 17.88 1.65
C GLU A 131 2.58 16.90 2.65
N LEU A 132 2.09 15.66 2.68
CA LEU A 132 2.65 14.60 3.52
C LEU A 132 4.05 14.19 3.06
N TRP A 133 4.27 14.15 1.74
CA TRP A 133 5.58 13.88 1.18
C TRP A 133 6.61 14.96 1.53
N ALA A 134 6.20 16.23 1.55
CA ALA A 134 7.06 17.33 1.98
C ALA A 134 7.51 17.16 3.44
N GLN A 135 6.60 16.76 4.34
CA GLN A 135 6.96 16.47 5.74
C GLN A 135 7.96 15.31 5.84
N LEU A 136 7.78 14.24 5.07
CA LEU A 136 8.71 13.11 5.00
C LEU A 136 10.11 13.54 4.52
N LYS A 137 10.20 14.57 3.67
CA LYS A 137 11.47 15.09 3.15
C LYS A 137 12.26 15.95 4.15
N GLU A 138 11.62 16.42 5.21
CA GLU A 138 12.27 17.14 6.32
C GLU A 138 12.89 16.20 7.35
N MET A 139 12.68 14.88 7.23
CA MET A 139 13.23 13.90 8.16
C MET A 139 14.75 13.74 7.98
N ASP A 140 15.47 13.69 9.10
CA ASP A 140 16.92 13.46 9.14
C ASP A 140 17.26 11.95 9.25
N GLU A 141 18.56 11.63 9.29
CA GLU A 141 19.04 10.25 9.38
C GLU A 141 18.64 9.51 10.67
N ARG A 142 18.12 10.21 11.68
CA ARG A 142 17.65 9.64 12.95
C ARG A 142 16.16 9.31 12.91
N GLN A 143 15.43 9.87 11.95
CA GLN A 143 13.99 9.69 11.78
C GLN A 143 13.73 8.67 10.66
N VAL A 144 13.42 7.43 11.03
CA VAL A 144 13.24 6.31 10.07
C VAL A 144 11.78 6.08 9.66
N ALA A 145 10.82 6.58 10.42
CA ALA A 145 9.39 6.47 10.14
C ALA A 145 8.61 7.58 10.88
N ALA A 146 7.48 7.97 10.32
CA ALA A 146 6.50 8.84 10.95
C ALA A 146 5.11 8.18 10.89
N ILE A 147 4.33 8.34 11.95
CA ILE A 147 2.98 7.78 12.06
C ILE A 147 2.07 8.90 12.59
N SER A 148 0.86 9.00 12.04
CA SER A 148 -0.13 9.93 12.56
C SER A 148 -0.60 9.49 13.95
N PRO A 149 -0.74 10.43 14.91
CA PRO A 149 -1.28 10.11 16.22
C PRO A 149 -2.71 9.59 16.10
N THR A 150 -3.11 8.70 17.01
CA THR A 150 -4.46 8.16 17.02
C THR A 150 -5.46 9.25 17.39
N ALA A 151 -6.53 9.40 16.61
CA ALA A 151 -7.61 10.30 16.99
C ALA A 151 -8.31 9.76 18.24
N GLY A 152 -8.23 10.48 19.35
CA GLY A 152 -9.04 10.23 20.55
C GLY A 152 -8.36 9.57 21.74
N HIS A 153 -7.05 9.32 21.72
CA HIS A 153 -6.29 8.99 22.94
C HIS A 153 -5.13 9.98 23.11
N PRO A 154 -5.06 10.71 24.24
CA PRO A 154 -3.87 11.48 24.59
C PRO A 154 -2.68 10.52 24.69
N LEU A 155 -1.54 10.93 24.12
CA LEU A 155 -0.25 10.30 24.39
C LEU A 155 0.17 10.54 25.85
#